data_AF-A0A3D3AI45-F1
#
_entry.id   AF-A0A3D3AI45-F1
#
_cell.length_a   1.000
_cell.length_b   1.000
_cell.length_c   1.000
_cell.angle_alpha   90.00
_cell.angle_beta   90.00
_cell.angle_gamma   90.00
#
_symmetry.space_group_name_H-M   'P 1'
#
loop_
_entity.id
_entity.type
_entity.pdbx_description
1 polymer ?
#
loop_
_entity_poly.entity_id
_entity_poly.type
_entity_poly.pdbx_seq_one_letter_code
_entity_poly.pdbx_strand_id
1 'polypeptide(L)'
;MISITLEQATKHFSKIIQDSLKNHEDIHIATNKGTVVILPQEDYESMQETLRLLADKKSLQALLASHLERDKGVIPKNLSIEEVFNDL
;
A
#
# COMPACT_ATOMS: atom_id res chain seq x y z
N MET A 1 -9.00 -4.77 11.90
CA MET A 1 -8.01 -5.35 12.85
C MET A 1 -8.62 -6.55 13.57
N ILE A 2 -8.22 -7.75 13.17
CA ILE A 2 -8.68 -9.03 13.75
C ILE A 2 -7.48 -9.73 14.40
N SER A 3 -7.64 -10.24 15.63
CA SER A 3 -6.58 -10.97 16.34
C SER A 3 -7.04 -12.38 16.69
N ILE A 4 -6.21 -13.37 16.38
CA ILE A 4 -6.48 -14.79 16.61
C ILE A 4 -5.24 -15.49 17.18
N THR A 5 -5.45 -16.66 17.78
CA THR A 5 -4.36 -17.51 18.27
C THR A 5 -3.75 -18.34 17.14
N LEU A 6 -2.51 -18.81 17.32
CA LEU A 6 -1.87 -19.76 16.39
C LEU A 6 -2.71 -21.03 16.15
N GLU A 7 -3.37 -21.54 17.19
CA GLU A 7 -4.21 -22.75 17.07
C GLU A 7 -5.41 -22.50 16.14
N GLN A 8 -6.09 -21.36 16.30
CA GLN A 8 -7.18 -20.95 15.42
C GLN A 8 -6.68 -20.70 14.00
N ALA A 9 -5.51 -20.07 13.86
CA ALA A 9 -4.89 -19.80 12.58
C ALA A 9 -4.60 -21.09 11.81
N THR A 10 -4.07 -22.10 12.50
CA THR A 10 -3.74 -23.40 11.89
C THR A 10 -5.00 -24.15 11.45
N LYS A 11 -6.09 -24.07 12.22
CA LYS A 11 -7.38 -24.72 11.89
C LYS A 11 -8.10 -24.08 10.70
N HIS A 12 -7.91 -22.78 10.48
CA HIS A 12 -8.68 -21.99 9.50
C HIS A 12 -7.82 -21.19 8.53
N PHE A 13 -6.59 -21.63 8.28
CA PHE A 13 -5.56 -20.84 7.58
C PHE A 13 -6.01 -20.35 6.20
N SER A 14 -6.60 -21.23 5.37
CA SER A 14 -7.07 -20.85 4.03
C SER A 14 -8.14 -19.77 4.06
N LYS A 15 -9.05 -19.81 5.04
CA LYS A 15 -10.10 -18.81 5.21
C LYS A 15 -9.50 -17.46 5.62
N ILE A 16 -8.54 -17.48 6.54
CA ILE A 16 -7.82 -16.28 7.00
C ILE A 16 -7.13 -15.57 5.84
N ILE A 17 -6.46 -16.31 4.96
CA ILE A 17 -5.84 -15.74 3.75
C ILE A 17 -6.92 -15.09 2.86
N GLN A 18 -8.02 -15.80 2.58
CA GLN A 18 -9.09 -15.27 1.73
C GLN A 18 -9.74 -14.02 2.33
N ASP A 19 -9.98 -14.00 3.64
CA ASP A 19 -10.58 -12.88 4.35
C ASP A 19 -9.64 -11.65 4.30
N SER A 20 -8.32 -11.85 4.49
CA SER A 20 -7.33 -10.77 4.39
C SER A 20 -7.25 -10.20 2.97
N LEU A 21 -7.14 -11.06 1.96
CA LEU A 21 -7.09 -10.65 0.55
C LEU A 21 -8.37 -9.93 0.08
N LYS A 22 -9.54 -10.40 0.53
CA LYS A 22 -10.82 -9.84 0.08
C LYS A 22 -11.13 -8.49 0.74
N ASN A 23 -10.82 -8.37 2.02
CA ASN A 23 -11.25 -7.21 2.81
C ASN A 23 -10.14 -6.16 2.97
N HIS A 24 -8.92 -6.43 2.47
CA HIS A 24 -7.73 -5.59 2.71
C HIS A 24 -7.52 -5.33 4.20
N GLU A 25 -7.70 -6.39 5.01
CA GLU A 25 -7.55 -6.32 6.46
C GLU A 25 -6.33 -7.06 6.96
N ASP A 26 -5.69 -6.47 7.98
CA ASP A 26 -4.60 -7.06 8.72
C ASP A 26 -5.09 -8.07 9.76
N ILE A 27 -4.49 -9.25 9.76
CA ILE A 27 -4.83 -10.33 10.70
C ILE A 27 -3.62 -10.64 11.57
N HIS A 28 -3.79 -10.52 12.87
CA HIS A 28 -2.74 -10.73 13.86
C HIS A 28 -2.84 -12.15 14.42
N ILE A 29 -1.76 -12.92 14.32
CA ILE A 29 -1.66 -14.27 14.87
C ILE A 29 -0.75 -14.21 16.11
N ALA A 30 -1.38 -14.30 17.27
CA ALA A 30 -0.69 -14.31 18.55
C ALA A 30 -0.15 -15.71 18.89
N THR A 31 1.11 -15.74 19.33
CA THR A 31 1.82 -16.92 19.84
C THR A 31 2.39 -16.61 21.22
N ASN A 32 2.89 -17.65 21.91
CA ASN A 32 3.63 -17.46 23.17
C ASN A 32 4.97 -16.73 22.99
N LYS A 33 5.47 -16.59 21.76
CA LYS A 33 6.74 -15.93 21.44
C LYS A 33 6.58 -14.54 20.83
N GLY A 34 5.33 -14.06 20.70
CA GLY A 34 5.00 -12.81 20.05
C GLY A 34 3.93 -12.97 18.97
N THR A 35 3.73 -11.92 18.18
CA THR A 35 2.65 -11.83 17.19
C THR A 35 3.23 -11.66 15.79
N VAL A 36 2.65 -12.35 14.82
CA VAL A 36 2.91 -12.12 13.39
C VAL A 36 1.66 -11.54 12.74
N VAL A 37 1.84 -10.72 11.71
CA VAL A 37 0.74 -10.07 10.99
C VAL A 37 0.70 -10.64 9.57
N ILE A 38 -0.50 -11.02 9.13
CA ILE A 38 -0.79 -11.37 7.74
C ILE A 38 -1.45 -10.16 7.07
N LEU A 39 -0.93 -9.82 5.90
CA LEU A 39 -1.40 -8.74 5.03
C LEU A 39 -1.46 -9.27 3.59
N PRO A 40 -2.35 -8.73 2.74
CA PRO A 40 -2.23 -8.88 1.31
C PRO A 40 -0.86 -8.36 0.83
N GLN A 41 -0.28 -9.05 -0.14
CA GLN A 41 1.02 -8.66 -0.70
C GLN A 41 0.97 -7.25 -1.31
N GLU A 42 -0.10 -6.94 -2.04
CA GLU A 42 -0.32 -5.63 -2.67
C GLU A 42 -0.33 -4.49 -1.64
N ASP A 43 -0.97 -4.71 -0.49
CA ASP A 43 -1.04 -3.71 0.59
C ASP A 43 0.36 -3.50 1.20
N TYR A 44 1.10 -4.59 1.43
CA TYR A 44 2.47 -4.53 1.94
C TYR A 44 3.40 -3.77 0.96
N GLU A 45 3.35 -4.10 -0.32
CA GLU A 45 4.14 -3.42 -1.37
C GLU A 45 3.78 -1.94 -1.47
N SER A 46 2.49 -1.60 -1.41
CA SER A 46 2.01 -0.22 -1.42
C SER A 46 2.50 0.57 -0.21
N MET A 47 2.51 -0.05 0.97
CA MET A 47 3.10 0.55 2.18
C MET A 47 4.61 0.78 2.02
N GLN A 48 5.34 -0.21 1.48
CA GLN A 48 6.78 -0.08 1.25
C GLN A 48 7.11 1.05 0.27
N GLU A 49 6.37 1.15 -0.84
CA GLU A 49 6.58 2.22 -1.82
C GLU A 49 6.22 3.59 -1.24
N THR A 50 5.13 3.68 -0.48
CA THR A 50 4.77 4.92 0.24
C THR A 50 5.89 5.36 1.17
N LEU A 51 6.43 4.45 2.00
CA LEU A 51 7.55 4.76 2.89
C LEU A 51 8.80 5.20 2.11
N ARG A 52 9.07 4.59 0.95
CA ARG A 52 10.17 4.98 0.07
C ARG A 52 10.00 6.41 -0.46
N LEU A 53 8.81 6.76 -0.94
CA LEU A 53 8.49 8.10 -1.44
C LEU A 53 8.60 9.14 -0.33
N LEU A 54 8.15 8.82 0.89
CA LEU A 54 8.25 9.71 2.04
C LEU A 54 9.70 9.91 2.51
N ALA A 55 10.55 8.89 2.37
CA ALA A 55 11.97 8.98 2.74
C ALA A 55 12.80 9.84 1.78
N ASP A 56 12.43 9.86 0.48
CA ASP A 56 13.07 10.74 -0.50
C ASP A 56 12.46 12.15 -0.48
N LYS A 57 13.24 13.14 -0.04
CA LYS A 57 12.79 14.54 0.06
C LYS A 57 12.28 15.11 -1.27
N LYS A 58 12.86 14.70 -2.41
CA LYS A 58 12.41 15.18 -3.72
C LYS A 58 11.06 14.60 -4.08
N SER A 59 10.90 13.29 -3.97
CA SER A 59 9.63 12.58 -4.16
C SER A 59 8.53 13.13 -3.26
N LEU A 60 8.82 13.35 -1.97
CA LEU A 60 7.87 13.95 -1.03
C LEU A 60 7.44 15.36 -1.44
N GLN A 61 8.38 16.22 -1.83
CA GLN A 61 8.06 17.57 -2.30
C GLN A 61 7.19 17.55 -3.55
N ALA A 62 7.50 16.68 -4.52
CA ALA A 62 6.70 16.52 -5.73
C ALA A 62 5.28 16.04 -5.40
N LEU A 63 5.15 15.05 -4.50
CA LEU A 63 3.85 14.51 -4.09
C LEU A 63 2.96 15.55 -3.40
N LEU A 64 3.53 16.35 -2.50
CA LEU A 64 2.85 17.45 -1.82
C LEU A 64 2.45 18.56 -2.80
N ALA A 65 3.35 18.94 -3.72
CA ALA A 65 3.06 19.94 -4.74
C ALA A 65 1.89 19.50 -5.63
N SER A 66 1.87 18.24 -6.09
CA SER A 66 0.77 17.70 -6.90
C SER A 66 -0.58 17.69 -6.16
N HIS A 67 -0.59 17.46 -4.84
CA HIS A 67 -1.83 17.59 -4.06
C HIS A 67 -2.31 19.03 -4.01
N LEU A 68 -1.41 19.99 -3.73
CA LEU A 68 -1.74 21.41 -3.69
C LEU A 68 -2.25 21.95 -5.04
N GLU A 69 -1.67 21.51 -6.15
CA GLU A 69 -2.12 21.90 -7.49
C GLU A 69 -3.52 21.36 -7.79
N ARG A 70 -3.77 20.08 -7.48
CA ARG A 70 -5.09 19.45 -7.63
C ARG A 70 -6.16 20.11 -6.77
N ASP A 71 -5.86 20.45 -5.52
CA ASP A 71 -6.79 21.13 -4.61
C ASP A 71 -7.15 22.54 -5.10
N LYS A 72 -6.23 23.19 -5.82
CA LYS A 72 -6.46 24.48 -6.49
C LYS A 72 -7.18 24.34 -7.84
N GLY A 73 -7.51 23.13 -8.27
CA GLY A 73 -8.09 22.85 -9.59
C GLY A 73 -7.14 23.13 -10.75
N VAL A 74 -5.83 23.22 -10.49
CA VAL A 74 -4.83 23.37 -11.55
C VAL A 74 -4.79 22.08 -12.35
N ILE A 75 -5.12 22.17 -13.63
CA ILE A 75 -4.96 21.06 -14.58
C ILE A 75 -3.54 21.19 -15.14
N PRO A 76 -2.61 20.30 -14.78
CA PRO A 76 -1.26 20.36 -15.33
C PRO A 76 -1.31 20.18 -16.84
N LYS A 77 -0.33 20.79 -17.53
CA LYS A 77 -0.20 20.67 -18.98
C LYS A 77 -0.08 19.19 -19.35
N ASN A 78 -1.08 18.66 -20.04
CA ASN A 78 -0.99 17.35 -20.65
C ASN A 78 -0.12 17.45 -21.91
N LEU A 79 0.73 16.46 -22.10
CA LEU A 79 1.46 16.26 -23.34
C LEU A 79 0.85 15.06 -24.04
N SER A 80 0.72 15.11 -25.36
CA SER A 80 0.33 13.95 -26.14
C SER A 80 1.45 12.91 -26.14
N ILE A 81 1.14 11.67 -26.50
CA ILE A 81 2.15 10.61 -26.62
C ILE A 81 3.22 11.05 -27.64
N GLU A 82 2.81 11.62 -28.77
CA GLU A 82 3.71 12.13 -29.79
C GLU A 82 4.62 13.25 -29.27
N GLU A 83 4.13 14.11 -28.38
CA GLU A 83 4.94 15.18 -27.76
C GLU A 83 5.96 14.63 -26.76
N VAL A 84 5.64 13.55 -26.04
CA VAL A 84 6.52 12.94 -25.01
C VAL A 84 7.61 12.08 -25.62
N PHE A 85 7.32 11.39 -26.73
CA PHE A 85 8.21 10.40 -27.34
C PHE A 85 8.80 10.88 -28.69
N ASN A 86 8.85 12.20 -28.94
CA ASN A 86 9.32 12.74 -30.23
C ASN A 86 10.83 12.58 -30.49
N ASP A 87 11.59 12.23 -29.47
CA ASP A 87 13.05 12.15 -29.46
C ASP A 87 13.58 10.72 -29.26
N LEU A 88 12.70 9.72 -29.31
CA LEU A 88 13.00 8.28 -29.27
C LEU A 88 12.90 7.64 -30.66
#